data_AF-A0A4D6MNS9-F1
#
_entry.id   AF-A0A4D6MNS9-F1
#
_cell.length_a   1.000
_cell.length_b   1.000
_cell.length_c   1.000
_cell.angle_alpha   90.00
_cell.angle_beta   90.00
_cell.angle_gamma   90.00
#
_symmetry.space_group_name_H-M   'P 1'
#
loop_
_entity.id
_entity.type
_entity.pdbx_description
1 polymer ?
#
loop_
_entity_poly.entity_id
_entity_poly.type
_entity_poly.pdbx_seq_one_letter_code
_entity_poly.pdbx_strand_id
1 'polypeptide(L)'
;MGIDQRPWRWRWWNAVVLIGMVSVTVTVTSSDSHEKQEQVVSRIAFGSCSNQSAPQPIWDAVVDFRPQIFIWLGDNIYGDFKRPFKIFGRERTVGPWKNVPRFVPSSEQEMKARYEKAKSSPGYIRLHQNAKVIGTWDDHDYGLNDAGKEFQGKITNQKLLLDFLDEPQDSPRRKQAGVYASYTYGPVGRDIKIVLLDTRYHRDPVGSDGTILGNSQWLWLEKELKGPPTALTIIGSSIQVISNLSATIQPLFAMESWGRFPKERDRLFKLIADSKRAGVFFLSGDVHFGEITRYDCAVGYPLYDVTSSGVTQSVEEVVPHFLRSFVRFVALLTPSTMRVKGQHCRYKSCIYGQPNFGTIEIDWDSHPVTLKLKVRDKESITVTGVDVSLTELQSSNSESFGREKAGNDNKKHCTLEVSLPWFVRYRLAILFCCTLIVFLVAFLVLVYTCFRLFRLEGCKRKHD
;
A
#
# COMPACT_ATOMS: atom_id res chain seq x y z
N MET A 1 -78.25 -8.73 68.53
CA MET A 1 -79.48 -8.34 67.78
C MET A 1 -79.33 -6.87 67.45
N GLY A 2 -79.28 -6.38 66.22
CA GLY A 2 -79.34 -6.91 64.86
C GLY A 2 -79.18 -5.68 63.95
N ILE A 3 -78.38 -5.79 62.89
CA ILE A 3 -78.84 -5.67 61.49
C ILE A 3 -78.99 -4.21 60.98
N ASP A 4 -77.94 -3.81 60.24
CA ASP A 4 -77.98 -3.53 58.79
C ASP A 4 -78.26 -2.11 58.22
N GLN A 5 -77.52 -1.90 57.11
CA GLN A 5 -77.68 -0.96 55.98
C GLN A 5 -76.95 0.40 55.93
N ARG A 6 -75.92 0.39 55.08
CA ARG A 6 -75.32 1.41 54.17
C ARG A 6 -76.30 2.48 53.59
N PRO A 7 -75.85 3.51 52.80
CA PRO A 7 -74.47 3.98 52.49
C PRO A 7 -74.26 5.53 52.36
N TRP A 8 -72.99 5.91 52.09
CA TRP A 8 -72.49 6.79 50.99
C TRP A 8 -71.74 8.10 51.28
N ARG A 9 -70.42 8.04 50.96
CA ARG A 9 -69.54 8.98 50.22
C ARG A 9 -69.19 10.36 50.82
N TRP A 10 -67.99 10.52 51.40
CA TRP A 10 -66.64 10.74 50.81
C TRP A 10 -66.37 12.15 50.27
N ARG A 11 -65.48 12.89 50.95
CA ARG A 11 -64.29 13.60 50.37
C ARG A 11 -63.51 14.34 51.47
N TRP A 12 -62.26 13.93 51.72
CA TRP A 12 -61.25 14.70 52.45
C TRP A 12 -60.07 14.99 51.53
N TRP A 13 -59.52 16.19 51.66
CA TRP A 13 -58.57 16.83 50.76
C TRP A 13 -57.10 16.61 51.19
N ASN A 14 -56.29 16.24 50.18
CA ASN A 14 -54.94 16.66 49.81
C ASN A 14 -53.77 16.69 50.83
N ALA A 15 -52.78 15.83 50.55
CA ALA A 15 -51.37 16.21 50.44
C ALA A 15 -50.73 15.38 49.32
N VAL A 16 -50.32 16.02 48.22
CA VAL A 16 -49.65 15.38 47.07
C VAL A 16 -48.17 15.70 47.14
N VAL A 17 -47.35 14.68 47.36
CA VAL A 17 -45.90 14.68 47.08
C VAL A 17 -45.73 14.10 45.67
N LEU A 18 -45.35 14.92 44.70
CA LEU A 18 -45.00 14.48 43.35
C LEU A 18 -43.56 13.95 43.35
N ILE A 19 -43.41 12.62 43.47
CA ILE A 19 -42.21 11.92 43.00
C ILE A 19 -42.35 11.87 41.48
N GLY A 20 -41.69 12.80 40.78
CA GLY A 20 -41.52 12.70 39.34
C GLY A 20 -40.59 11.54 39.02
N MET A 21 -41.15 10.42 38.53
CA MET A 21 -40.39 9.46 37.75
C MET A 21 -39.88 10.18 36.51
N VAL A 22 -38.63 10.65 36.54
CA VAL A 22 -37.89 10.89 35.31
C VAL A 22 -37.62 9.52 34.74
N SER A 23 -38.49 9.05 33.86
CA SER A 23 -38.14 8.01 32.90
C SER A 23 -37.06 8.61 32.02
N VAL A 24 -35.80 8.48 32.45
CA VAL A 24 -34.66 8.59 31.56
C VAL A 24 -34.83 7.42 30.60
N THR A 25 -35.49 7.69 29.47
CA THR A 25 -35.36 6.84 28.31
C THR A 25 -33.89 6.99 27.92
N VAL A 26 -33.07 6.07 28.43
CA VAL A 26 -31.74 5.85 27.87
C VAL A 26 -32.02 5.31 26.48
N THR A 27 -32.22 6.20 25.51
CA THR A 27 -31.90 5.88 24.13
C THR A 27 -30.42 5.56 24.16
N VAL A 28 -30.11 4.27 24.32
CA VAL A 28 -28.83 3.72 23.91
C VAL A 28 -28.80 3.94 22.42
N THR A 29 -28.37 5.13 21.99
CA THR A 29 -27.87 5.33 20.65
C THR A 29 -26.63 4.47 20.59
N SER A 30 -26.78 3.26 20.09
CA SER A 30 -25.66 2.45 19.62
C SER A 30 -25.05 3.19 18.43
N SER A 31 -24.22 4.19 18.71
CA SER A 31 -23.39 4.84 17.70
C SER A 31 -22.19 3.95 17.41
N ASP A 32 -22.43 2.84 16.71
CA ASP A 32 -21.43 2.11 15.94
C ASP A 32 -22.12 1.01 15.11
N SER A 33 -23.05 1.40 14.26
CA SER A 33 -23.45 0.55 13.14
C SER A 33 -22.76 1.10 11.91
N HIS A 34 -21.64 0.48 11.52
CA HIS A 34 -21.12 0.58 10.17
C HIS A 34 -22.24 0.12 9.24
N GLU A 35 -22.95 1.08 8.63
CA GLU A 35 -24.09 0.81 7.77
C GLU A 35 -23.58 -0.02 6.57
N LYS A 36 -23.92 -1.31 6.57
CA LYS A 36 -23.53 -2.27 5.53
C LYS A 36 -24.24 -1.85 4.25
N GLN A 37 -23.48 -1.39 3.26
CA GLN A 37 -24.06 -1.01 1.98
C GLN A 37 -24.49 -2.27 1.23
N GLU A 38 -25.77 -2.40 0.91
CA GLU A 38 -26.32 -3.62 0.30
C GLU A 38 -25.84 -3.86 -1.14
N GLN A 39 -25.23 -2.86 -1.78
CA GLN A 39 -24.75 -2.98 -3.16
C GLN A 39 -23.64 -4.03 -3.28
N VAL A 40 -23.87 -5.06 -4.10
CA VAL A 40 -22.85 -6.04 -4.47
C VAL A 40 -21.73 -5.33 -5.24
N VAL A 41 -20.50 -5.47 -4.76
CA VAL A 41 -19.30 -4.92 -5.40
C VAL A 41 -18.60 -6.02 -6.19
N SER A 42 -18.35 -5.77 -7.47
CA SER A 42 -17.68 -6.70 -8.39
C SER A 42 -16.47 -6.08 -9.09
N ARG A 43 -16.36 -4.74 -9.13
CA ARG A 43 -15.28 -4.05 -9.86
C ARG A 43 -14.67 -2.96 -8.99
N ILE A 44 -13.40 -3.14 -8.63
CA ILE A 44 -12.63 -2.23 -7.80
C ILE A 44 -11.37 -1.82 -8.59
N ALA A 45 -11.06 -0.54 -8.60
CA ALA A 45 -9.78 -0.02 -9.08
C ALA A 45 -8.99 0.58 -7.92
N PHE A 46 -7.66 0.64 -8.04
CA PHE A 46 -6.80 1.23 -7.02
C PHE A 46 -5.50 1.75 -7.60
N GLY A 47 -4.81 2.61 -6.86
CA GLY A 47 -3.50 3.11 -7.25
C GLY A 47 -2.85 4.00 -6.19
N SER A 48 -1.60 4.36 -6.46
CA SER A 48 -0.78 5.28 -5.66
C SER A 48 0.20 6.06 -6.55
N CYS A 49 0.89 7.04 -5.98
CA CYS A 49 1.96 7.80 -6.63
C CYS A 49 1.43 8.69 -7.78
N SER A 50 0.49 9.55 -7.40
CA SER A 50 -0.21 10.54 -8.21
C SER A 50 0.34 11.94 -7.95
N ASN A 51 1.39 12.32 -8.68
CA ASN A 51 1.80 13.71 -8.78
C ASN A 51 0.73 14.52 -9.53
N GLN A 52 0.00 15.30 -8.76
CA GLN A 52 -1.04 16.25 -9.16
C GLN A 52 -0.59 17.29 -10.20
N SER A 53 0.72 17.46 -10.41
CA SER A 53 1.25 18.38 -11.42
C SER A 53 1.67 17.70 -12.73
N ALA A 54 1.70 16.38 -12.77
CA ALA A 54 2.00 15.63 -13.99
C ALA A 54 0.71 15.42 -14.83
N PRO A 55 0.83 15.22 -16.15
CA PRO A 55 -0.29 14.74 -16.96
C PRO A 55 -0.80 13.39 -16.44
N GLN A 56 -2.13 13.24 -16.34
CA GLN A 56 -2.77 12.05 -15.75
C GLN A 56 -3.76 11.38 -16.74
N PRO A 57 -3.33 10.98 -17.96
CA PRO A 57 -4.21 10.31 -18.93
C PRO A 57 -4.72 8.96 -18.42
N ILE A 58 -4.08 8.41 -17.39
CA ILE A 58 -4.48 7.14 -16.78
C ILE A 58 -5.91 7.16 -16.24
N TRP A 59 -6.45 8.33 -15.88
CA TRP A 59 -7.82 8.44 -15.43
C TRP A 59 -8.84 8.04 -16.50
N ASP A 60 -8.52 8.21 -17.77
CA ASP A 60 -9.40 7.77 -18.87
C ASP A 60 -9.58 6.25 -18.80
N ALA A 61 -8.47 5.50 -18.69
CA ALA A 61 -8.50 4.04 -18.55
C ALA A 61 -9.16 3.57 -17.23
N VAL A 62 -8.96 4.30 -16.13
CA VAL A 62 -9.63 3.97 -14.84
C VAL A 62 -11.15 4.19 -14.97
N VAL A 63 -11.59 5.27 -15.60
CA VAL A 63 -13.02 5.56 -15.82
C VAL A 63 -13.64 4.55 -16.78
N ASP A 64 -12.94 4.17 -17.85
CA ASP A 64 -13.39 3.15 -18.80
C ASP A 64 -13.51 1.77 -18.15
N PHE A 65 -12.68 1.50 -17.13
CA PHE A 65 -12.86 0.33 -16.27
C PHE A 65 -14.13 0.41 -15.42
N ARG A 66 -14.88 1.51 -15.35
CA ARG A 66 -16.15 1.67 -14.59
C ARG A 66 -16.11 0.99 -13.19
N PRO A 67 -15.15 1.35 -12.32
CA PRO A 67 -15.08 0.81 -10.97
C PRO A 67 -16.27 1.28 -10.13
N GLN A 68 -16.75 0.44 -9.23
CA GLN A 68 -17.71 0.84 -8.19
C GLN A 68 -16.99 1.53 -7.03
N ILE A 69 -15.74 1.12 -6.78
CA ILE A 69 -14.87 1.67 -5.74
C ILE A 69 -13.50 1.96 -6.34
N PHE A 70 -12.96 3.16 -6.07
CA PHE A 70 -11.56 3.47 -6.27
C PHE A 70 -10.85 3.60 -4.92
N ILE A 71 -9.73 2.90 -4.74
CA ILE A 71 -8.95 2.89 -3.51
C ILE A 71 -7.62 3.61 -3.73
N TRP A 72 -7.44 4.72 -3.04
CA TRP A 72 -6.14 5.36 -2.89
C TRP A 72 -5.28 4.61 -1.87
N LEU A 73 -4.08 4.22 -2.29
CA LEU A 73 -3.07 3.57 -1.43
C LEU A 73 -1.95 4.53 -1.02
N GLY A 74 -2.15 5.82 -1.21
CA GLY A 74 -1.20 6.86 -0.82
C GLY A 74 -0.40 7.44 -1.98
N ASP A 75 0.44 8.42 -1.65
CA ASP A 75 0.95 9.43 -2.58
C ASP A 75 -0.15 9.96 -3.51
N ASN A 76 -1.28 10.31 -2.92
CA ASN A 76 -2.44 10.88 -3.61
C ASN A 76 -2.09 12.27 -4.19
N ILE A 77 -1.17 12.95 -3.50
CA ILE A 77 -0.40 14.11 -3.92
C ILE A 77 1.09 13.93 -3.53
N TYR A 78 1.95 14.67 -4.23
CA TYR A 78 3.34 14.87 -3.79
C TYR A 78 3.40 16.13 -2.94
N GLY A 79 3.36 15.96 -1.62
CA GLY A 79 3.21 17.02 -0.61
C GLY A 79 4.51 17.60 -0.05
N ASP A 80 5.67 17.07 -0.40
CA ASP A 80 6.98 17.63 -0.04
C ASP A 80 7.67 18.29 -1.25
N PHE A 81 8.81 18.94 -1.03
CA PHE A 81 9.66 19.51 -2.06
C PHE A 81 10.92 18.68 -2.26
N LYS A 82 11.10 18.17 -3.48
CA LYS A 82 12.27 17.39 -3.88
C LYS A 82 13.37 18.28 -4.48
N ARG A 83 14.47 18.47 -3.75
CA ARG A 83 15.64 19.19 -4.26
C ARG A 83 16.34 18.40 -5.38
N PRO A 84 16.98 19.09 -6.35
CA PRO A 84 17.75 18.45 -7.41
C PRO A 84 18.87 17.56 -6.87
N PHE A 85 19.24 16.56 -7.65
CA PHE A 85 20.35 15.67 -7.36
C PHE A 85 21.69 16.42 -7.51
N LYS A 86 22.36 16.73 -6.39
CA LYS A 86 23.64 17.47 -6.36
C LYS A 86 24.67 16.70 -5.54
N ILE A 87 25.72 16.22 -6.22
CA ILE A 87 26.90 15.58 -5.59
C ILE A 87 27.99 16.62 -5.27
N PHE A 88 28.10 17.67 -6.09
CA PHE A 88 29.11 18.73 -5.97
C PHE A 88 28.47 20.08 -5.66
N GLY A 89 29.30 21.03 -5.20
CA GLY A 89 28.88 22.38 -4.84
C GLY A 89 28.62 22.57 -3.34
N ARG A 90 28.08 23.74 -2.97
CA ARG A 90 27.83 24.12 -1.56
C ARG A 90 26.66 23.35 -0.94
N GLU A 91 25.62 23.08 -1.71
CA GLU A 91 24.46 22.27 -1.30
C GLU A 91 24.53 20.90 -1.97
N ARG A 92 24.87 19.88 -1.20
CA ARG A 92 24.98 18.48 -1.63
C ARG A 92 23.81 17.70 -1.04
N THR A 93 22.95 17.18 -1.90
CA THR A 93 21.70 16.50 -1.53
C THR A 93 21.84 14.98 -1.49
N VAL A 94 22.91 14.43 -2.06
CA VAL A 94 23.16 12.99 -2.22
C VAL A 94 24.65 12.65 -2.09
N GLY A 95 24.93 11.37 -1.82
CA GLY A 95 26.29 10.85 -1.65
C GLY A 95 26.84 10.99 -0.23
N PRO A 96 28.08 10.53 0.01
CA PRO A 96 28.68 10.46 1.36
C PRO A 96 28.95 11.83 1.97
N TRP A 97 28.99 12.89 1.15
CA TRP A 97 29.24 14.28 1.57
C TRP A 97 27.97 15.14 1.59
N LYS A 98 26.79 14.53 1.63
CA LYS A 98 25.50 15.23 1.73
C LYS A 98 25.49 16.14 2.97
N ASN A 99 25.07 17.38 2.80
CA ASN A 99 24.98 18.37 3.89
C ASN A 99 23.62 19.09 3.97
N VAL A 100 22.71 18.84 3.02
CA VAL A 100 21.34 19.35 3.07
C VAL A 100 20.35 18.19 2.81
N PRO A 101 19.14 18.24 3.40
CA PRO A 101 18.13 17.23 3.11
C PRO A 101 17.70 17.31 1.65
N ARG A 102 17.38 16.16 1.06
CA ARG A 102 16.88 16.08 -0.32
C ARG A 102 15.41 16.47 -0.41
N PHE A 103 14.64 16.14 0.62
CA PHE A 103 13.22 16.40 0.72
C PHE A 103 12.95 17.39 1.86
N VAL A 104 12.01 18.28 1.65
CA VAL A 104 11.64 19.34 2.61
C VAL A 104 10.12 19.37 2.70
N PRO A 105 9.53 19.39 3.91
CA PRO A 105 8.08 19.45 4.03
C PRO A 105 7.52 20.77 3.48
N SER A 106 6.30 20.72 2.96
CA SER A 106 5.59 21.94 2.53
C SER A 106 4.78 22.54 3.67
N SER A 107 4.41 23.82 3.51
CA SER A 107 3.44 24.47 4.40
C SER A 107 2.03 23.88 4.25
N GLU A 108 1.16 24.14 5.23
CA GLU A 108 -0.26 23.75 5.18
C GLU A 108 -0.96 24.32 3.93
N GLN A 109 -0.66 25.57 3.56
CA GLN A 109 -1.26 26.22 2.39
C GLN A 109 -0.84 25.53 1.09
N GLU A 110 0.44 25.16 0.97
CA GLU A 110 0.94 24.44 -0.20
C GLU A 110 0.38 23.03 -0.29
N MET A 111 0.28 22.31 0.84
CA MET A 111 -0.38 21.01 0.91
C MET A 111 -1.83 21.10 0.45
N LYS A 112 -2.58 22.08 0.98
CA LYS A 112 -3.98 22.32 0.58
C LYS A 112 -4.12 22.61 -0.91
N ALA A 113 -3.30 23.51 -1.45
CA ALA A 113 -3.31 23.83 -2.89
C ALA A 113 -3.01 22.62 -3.77
N ARG A 114 -2.15 21.70 -3.31
CA ARG A 114 -1.84 20.45 -4.02
C ARG A 114 -3.02 19.48 -4.01
N TYR A 115 -3.72 19.34 -2.89
CA TYR A 115 -4.96 18.56 -2.84
C TYR A 115 -6.07 19.15 -3.71
N GLU A 116 -6.24 20.48 -3.71
CA GLU A 116 -7.18 21.18 -4.59
C GLU A 116 -6.84 20.94 -6.07
N LYS A 117 -5.55 20.95 -6.42
CA LYS A 117 -5.07 20.61 -7.76
C LYS A 117 -5.37 19.15 -8.14
N ALA A 118 -5.18 18.21 -7.22
CA ALA A 118 -5.52 16.80 -7.47
C ALA A 118 -7.04 16.62 -7.65
N LYS A 119 -7.86 17.24 -6.79
CA LYS A 119 -9.32 17.21 -6.89
C LYS A 119 -9.86 17.83 -8.17
N SER A 120 -9.19 18.85 -8.70
CA SER A 120 -9.60 19.54 -9.93
C SER A 120 -9.14 18.85 -11.21
N SER A 121 -8.42 17.72 -11.13
CA SER A 121 -8.06 16.93 -12.31
C SER A 121 -9.32 16.42 -13.03
N PRO A 122 -9.54 16.76 -14.32
CA PRO A 122 -10.80 16.44 -15.01
C PRO A 122 -11.11 14.94 -15.02
N GLY A 123 -10.11 14.09 -15.20
CA GLY A 123 -10.28 12.64 -15.16
C GLY A 123 -10.66 12.13 -13.77
N TYR A 124 -10.07 12.70 -12.72
CA TYR A 124 -10.41 12.35 -11.34
C TYR A 124 -11.82 12.81 -10.95
N ILE A 125 -12.26 13.98 -11.41
CA ILE A 125 -13.65 14.44 -11.22
C ILE A 125 -14.63 13.43 -11.82
N ARG A 126 -14.40 12.97 -13.05
CA ARG A 126 -15.27 11.97 -13.69
C ARG A 126 -15.28 10.64 -12.95
N LEU A 127 -14.13 10.21 -12.42
CA LEU A 127 -14.06 9.02 -11.57
C LEU A 127 -14.89 9.20 -10.29
N HIS A 128 -14.69 10.31 -9.58
CA HIS A 128 -15.38 10.61 -8.32
C HIS A 128 -16.91 10.69 -8.48
N GLN A 129 -17.40 11.12 -9.64
CA GLN A 129 -18.84 11.14 -9.95
C GLN A 129 -19.46 9.75 -10.11
N ASN A 130 -18.67 8.73 -10.48
CA ASN A 130 -19.16 7.41 -10.87
C ASN A 130 -18.71 6.27 -9.95
N ALA A 131 -17.76 6.53 -9.04
CA ALA A 131 -17.21 5.55 -8.13
C ALA A 131 -17.11 6.11 -6.71
N LYS A 132 -17.30 5.26 -5.71
CA LYS A 132 -16.96 5.62 -4.33
C LYS A 132 -15.44 5.68 -4.20
N VAL A 133 -14.91 6.85 -3.82
CA VAL A 133 -13.49 7.00 -3.52
C VAL A 133 -13.27 6.81 -2.01
N ILE A 134 -12.33 5.92 -1.66
CA ILE A 134 -11.82 5.71 -0.31
C ILE A 134 -10.30 5.67 -0.36
N GLY A 135 -9.63 5.77 0.78
CA GLY A 135 -8.17 5.76 0.76
C GLY A 135 -7.45 5.94 2.08
N THR A 136 -6.15 5.72 1.98
CA THR A 136 -5.14 6.08 2.98
C THR A 136 -4.09 7.01 2.33
N TRP A 137 -3.09 7.44 3.10
CA TRP A 137 -1.94 8.22 2.61
C TRP A 137 -0.69 7.36 2.47
N ASP A 138 0.35 7.96 1.89
CA ASP A 138 1.74 7.53 2.07
C ASP A 138 2.62 8.71 2.47
N ASP A 139 3.94 8.57 2.45
CA ASP A 139 4.89 9.57 2.97
C ASP A 139 4.76 10.95 2.34
N HIS A 140 4.49 11.05 1.03
CA HIS A 140 4.40 12.36 0.38
C HIS A 140 3.14 13.14 0.76
N ASP A 141 1.98 12.48 0.95
CA ASP A 141 0.77 13.10 1.51
C ASP A 141 0.90 13.35 3.01
N TYR A 142 1.61 12.45 3.70
CA TYR A 142 1.91 12.55 5.12
C TYR A 142 2.79 13.77 5.40
N GLY A 143 3.65 14.14 4.44
CA GLY A 143 4.25 15.47 4.32
C GLY A 143 5.77 15.48 4.16
N LEU A 144 6.44 14.33 4.20
CA LEU A 144 7.89 14.22 4.03
C LEU A 144 8.28 12.78 3.70
N ASN A 145 9.12 12.63 2.66
CA ASN A 145 9.65 11.32 2.22
C ASN A 145 10.20 10.47 3.38
N ASP A 146 9.79 9.21 3.43
CA ASP A 146 10.08 8.20 4.46
C ASP A 146 9.79 8.62 5.92
N ALA A 147 8.96 9.64 6.15
CA ALA A 147 8.67 10.11 7.51
C ALA A 147 7.66 9.22 8.24
N GLY A 148 7.84 9.10 9.56
CA GLY A 148 7.00 8.32 10.45
C GLY A 148 6.47 9.16 11.62
N LYS A 149 6.37 8.57 12.79
CA LYS A 149 5.75 9.20 13.96
C LYS A 149 6.44 10.48 14.43
N GLU A 150 7.71 10.68 14.08
CA GLU A 150 8.51 11.87 14.40
C GLU A 150 8.06 13.13 13.66
N PHE A 151 7.33 12.99 12.55
CA PHE A 151 6.90 14.13 11.75
C PHE A 151 5.84 14.97 12.47
N GLN A 152 6.14 16.26 12.67
CA GLN A 152 5.29 17.17 13.44
C GLN A 152 4.01 17.60 12.68
N GLY A 153 4.06 17.66 11.36
CA GLY A 153 2.94 18.11 10.52
C GLY A 153 1.80 17.11 10.36
N LYS A 154 1.92 15.91 10.92
CA LYS A 154 0.98 14.79 10.69
C LYS A 154 -0.47 15.07 11.06
N ILE A 155 -0.71 15.86 12.12
CA ILE A 155 -2.06 16.20 12.57
C ILE A 155 -2.76 17.11 11.55
N THR A 156 -2.03 18.11 11.05
CA THR A 156 -2.55 19.02 10.01
C THR A 156 -2.78 18.27 8.71
N ASN A 157 -1.80 17.47 8.28
CA ASN A 157 -1.90 16.73 7.03
C ASN A 157 -2.99 15.64 7.08
N GLN A 158 -3.30 15.10 8.27
CA GLN A 158 -4.43 14.18 8.46
C GLN A 158 -5.75 14.86 8.10
N LYS A 159 -5.96 16.09 8.59
CA LYS A 159 -7.16 16.86 8.27
C LYS A 159 -7.27 17.11 6.77
N LEU A 160 -6.17 17.52 6.14
CA LEU A 160 -6.14 17.80 4.70
C LEU A 160 -6.42 16.55 3.85
N LEU A 161 -5.87 15.38 4.20
CA LEU A 161 -6.20 14.13 3.52
C LEU A 161 -7.69 13.79 3.69
N LEU A 162 -8.22 13.90 4.90
CA LEU A 162 -9.63 13.57 5.16
C LEU A 162 -10.58 14.54 4.43
N ASP A 163 -10.21 15.81 4.30
CA ASP A 163 -10.93 16.76 3.45
C ASP A 163 -10.80 16.43 1.96
N PHE A 164 -9.64 15.94 1.52
CA PHE A 164 -9.46 15.42 0.16
C PHE A 164 -10.31 14.16 -0.12
N LEU A 165 -10.53 13.31 0.87
CA LEU A 165 -11.38 12.12 0.72
C LEU A 165 -12.87 12.40 0.94
N ASP A 166 -13.25 13.66 1.14
CA ASP A 166 -14.62 14.07 1.49
C ASP A 166 -15.16 13.30 2.71
N GLU A 167 -14.29 13.04 3.67
CA GLU A 167 -14.63 12.32 4.89
C GLU A 167 -15.63 13.13 5.72
N PRO A 168 -16.73 12.53 6.22
CA PRO A 168 -17.70 13.23 7.06
C PRO A 168 -17.06 13.92 8.27
N GLN A 169 -17.60 15.08 8.67
CA GLN A 169 -17.04 15.89 9.78
C GLN A 169 -17.16 15.20 11.15
N ASP A 170 -18.13 14.32 11.31
CA ASP A 170 -18.38 13.53 12.52
C ASP A 170 -17.63 12.18 12.54
N SER A 171 -16.92 11.84 11.46
CA SER A 171 -16.19 10.58 11.32
C SER A 171 -15.20 10.35 12.46
N PRO A 172 -15.11 9.12 13.03
CA PRO A 172 -14.07 8.75 13.99
C PRO A 172 -12.65 9.03 13.49
N ARG A 173 -12.41 8.96 12.18
CA ARG A 173 -11.11 9.24 11.55
C ARG A 173 -10.60 10.64 11.83
N ARG A 174 -11.50 11.61 12.08
CA ARG A 174 -11.12 12.99 12.43
C ARG A 174 -10.72 13.17 13.90
N LYS A 175 -10.97 12.17 14.74
CA LYS A 175 -10.69 12.19 16.20
C LYS A 175 -9.60 11.22 16.61
N GLN A 176 -9.37 10.15 15.83
CA GLN A 176 -8.35 9.15 16.10
C GLN A 176 -6.96 9.61 15.59
N ALA A 177 -5.92 8.94 16.07
CA ALA A 177 -4.54 9.13 15.63
C ALA A 177 -4.25 8.25 14.39
N GLY A 178 -4.19 8.84 13.21
CA GLY A 178 -4.01 8.15 11.93
C GLY A 178 -5.29 7.99 11.11
N VAL A 179 -5.16 7.67 9.83
CA VAL A 179 -6.25 7.71 8.84
C VAL A 179 -6.85 6.33 8.54
N TYR A 180 -6.50 5.29 9.29
CA TYR A 180 -7.00 3.95 9.07
C TYR A 180 -8.53 3.84 9.20
N ALA A 181 -9.13 2.97 8.39
CA ALA A 181 -10.58 2.82 8.31
C ALA A 181 -10.99 1.45 7.76
N SER A 182 -12.25 1.08 7.95
CA SER A 182 -12.82 -0.12 7.33
C SER A 182 -14.21 0.15 6.74
N TYR A 183 -14.55 -0.61 5.71
CA TYR A 183 -15.80 -0.52 4.97
C TYR A 183 -16.31 -1.92 4.66
N THR A 184 -17.63 -2.13 4.68
CA THR A 184 -18.25 -3.40 4.31
C THR A 184 -19.34 -3.17 3.27
N TYR A 185 -19.27 -3.89 2.16
CA TYR A 185 -20.18 -3.77 1.02
C TYR A 185 -20.77 -5.13 0.66
N GLY A 186 -21.98 -5.14 0.07
CA GLY A 186 -22.67 -6.32 -0.43
C GLY A 186 -23.43 -7.09 0.64
N PRO A 187 -24.37 -7.97 0.26
CA PRO A 187 -25.09 -8.87 1.15
C PRO A 187 -24.22 -10.04 1.59
N VAL A 188 -24.63 -10.75 2.65
CA VAL A 188 -23.92 -11.94 3.15
C VAL A 188 -23.68 -12.96 2.02
N GLY A 189 -22.45 -13.45 1.90
CA GLY A 189 -22.06 -14.41 0.86
C GLY A 189 -21.57 -13.79 -0.44
N ARG A 190 -21.85 -12.49 -0.66
CA ARG A 190 -21.27 -11.64 -1.70
C ARG A 190 -20.71 -10.34 -1.11
N ASP A 191 -20.31 -10.40 0.16
CA ASP A 191 -19.83 -9.24 0.92
C ASP A 191 -18.31 -9.15 0.95
N ILE A 192 -17.84 -7.92 0.89
CA ILE A 192 -16.43 -7.57 0.90
C ILE A 192 -16.18 -6.62 2.06
N LYS A 193 -15.19 -6.96 2.89
CA LYS A 193 -14.60 -6.05 3.87
C LYS A 193 -13.35 -5.43 3.27
N ILE A 194 -13.27 -4.10 3.24
CA ILE A 194 -12.05 -3.38 2.89
C ILE A 194 -11.50 -2.76 4.18
N VAL A 195 -10.25 -3.06 4.50
CA VAL A 195 -9.53 -2.54 5.67
C VAL A 195 -8.35 -1.72 5.14
N LEU A 196 -8.35 -0.41 5.40
CA LEU A 196 -7.29 0.49 4.99
C LEU A 196 -6.38 0.76 6.19
N LEU A 197 -5.12 0.38 6.07
CA LEU A 197 -4.09 0.64 7.06
C LEU A 197 -3.48 2.04 6.88
N ASP A 198 -2.89 2.51 7.95
CA ASP A 198 -2.05 3.70 8.03
C ASP A 198 -0.70 3.21 8.53
N THR A 199 0.32 3.33 7.69
CA THR A 199 1.67 2.83 7.91
C THR A 199 2.65 3.96 8.21
N ARG A 200 2.15 5.17 8.52
CA ARG A 200 2.97 6.37 8.73
C ARG A 200 2.80 6.95 10.12
N TYR A 201 1.57 7.16 10.58
CA TYR A 201 1.28 7.98 11.78
C TYR A 201 2.00 7.54 13.06
N HIS A 202 2.08 6.21 13.25
CA HIS A 202 2.68 5.56 14.42
C HIS A 202 4.02 4.89 14.12
N ARG A 203 4.46 4.93 12.85
CA ARG A 203 5.60 4.13 12.39
C ARG A 203 6.90 4.63 12.99
N ASP A 204 7.69 3.70 13.51
CA ASP A 204 9.06 3.91 13.94
C ASP A 204 10.03 4.04 12.77
N PRO A 205 11.27 4.53 12.98
CA PRO A 205 12.26 4.65 11.92
C PRO A 205 12.48 3.32 11.15
N VAL A 206 12.60 3.41 9.82
CA VAL A 206 12.79 2.23 8.95
C VAL A 206 14.05 1.47 9.33
N GLY A 207 13.94 0.15 9.49
CA GLY A 207 15.06 -0.72 9.89
C GLY A 207 15.32 -0.76 11.39
N SER A 208 14.47 -0.13 12.20
CA SER A 208 14.39 -0.40 13.64
C SER A 208 13.56 -1.64 13.93
N ASP A 209 13.62 -2.11 15.18
CA ASP A 209 12.75 -3.17 15.73
C ASP A 209 11.40 -2.63 16.24
N GLY A 210 11.02 -1.42 15.81
CA GLY A 210 9.83 -0.70 16.25
C GLY A 210 8.52 -1.12 15.56
N THR A 211 7.48 -0.33 15.76
CA THR A 211 6.12 -0.60 15.23
C THR A 211 5.85 0.11 13.91
N ILE A 212 4.94 -0.44 13.10
CA ILE A 212 4.34 0.27 11.95
C ILE A 212 3.02 0.91 12.37
N LEU A 213 2.10 0.10 12.91
CA LEU A 213 0.71 0.53 13.16
C LEU A 213 0.53 1.21 14.54
N GLY A 214 1.39 0.92 15.50
CA GLY A 214 1.19 1.33 16.89
C GLY A 214 0.04 0.58 17.57
N ASN A 215 -0.01 0.67 18.90
CA ASN A 215 -0.90 -0.16 19.72
C ASN A 215 -2.39 0.06 19.42
N SER A 216 -2.82 1.31 19.23
CA SER A 216 -4.23 1.64 19.00
C SER A 216 -4.77 1.02 17.71
N GLN A 217 -4.00 1.11 16.63
CA GLN A 217 -4.40 0.57 15.34
C GLN A 217 -4.27 -0.96 15.30
N TRP A 218 -3.28 -1.53 16.00
CA TRP A 218 -3.19 -2.99 16.15
C TRP A 218 -4.42 -3.58 16.86
N LEU A 219 -4.86 -2.97 17.96
CA LEU A 219 -6.06 -3.38 18.69
C LEU A 219 -7.31 -3.22 17.82
N TRP A 220 -7.40 -2.12 17.06
CA TRP A 220 -8.47 -1.90 16.10
C TRP A 220 -8.48 -2.98 15.00
N LEU A 221 -7.33 -3.26 14.37
CA LEU A 221 -7.22 -4.26 13.31
C LEU A 221 -7.59 -5.66 13.79
N GLU A 222 -7.20 -6.00 15.02
CA GLU A 222 -7.61 -7.25 15.65
C GLU A 222 -9.13 -7.36 15.80
N LYS A 223 -9.80 -6.29 16.23
CA LYS A 223 -11.27 -6.22 16.28
C LYS A 223 -11.89 -6.36 14.89
N GLU A 224 -11.31 -5.72 13.87
CA GLU A 224 -11.83 -5.77 12.50
C GLU A 224 -11.78 -7.18 11.89
N LEU A 225 -10.70 -7.92 12.16
CA LEU A 225 -10.47 -9.28 11.67
C LEU A 225 -11.22 -10.35 12.47
N LYS A 226 -11.41 -10.14 13.78
CA LYS A 226 -12.23 -11.01 14.65
C LYS A 226 -13.74 -10.71 14.60
N GLY A 227 -14.13 -9.61 13.96
CA GLY A 227 -15.54 -9.27 13.73
C GLY A 227 -16.25 -10.25 12.78
N PRO A 228 -17.52 -9.96 12.40
CA PRO A 228 -18.31 -10.83 11.53
C PRO A 228 -17.56 -11.24 10.25
N PRO A 229 -17.66 -12.51 9.82
CA PRO A 229 -17.00 -12.98 8.61
C PRO A 229 -17.62 -12.34 7.37
N THR A 230 -16.79 -12.12 6.35
CA THR A 230 -17.19 -11.68 5.01
C THR A 230 -16.63 -12.64 3.97
N ALA A 231 -17.25 -12.72 2.80
CA ALA A 231 -16.76 -13.58 1.72
C ALA A 231 -15.32 -13.21 1.31
N LEU A 232 -15.01 -11.92 1.23
CA LEU A 232 -13.67 -11.40 0.95
C LEU A 232 -13.24 -10.36 1.99
N THR A 233 -11.94 -10.30 2.27
CA THR A 233 -11.32 -9.25 3.09
C THR A 233 -10.10 -8.69 2.37
N ILE A 234 -10.18 -7.43 1.93
CA ILE A 234 -9.10 -6.74 1.24
C ILE A 234 -8.40 -5.84 2.25
N ILE A 235 -7.09 -6.00 2.43
CA ILE A 235 -6.28 -5.12 3.29
C ILE A 235 -5.44 -4.21 2.40
N GLY A 236 -5.77 -2.91 2.37
CA GLY A 236 -4.96 -1.89 1.72
C GLY A 236 -3.85 -1.39 2.63
N SER A 237 -2.62 -1.41 2.16
CA SER A 237 -1.42 -0.87 2.84
C SER A 237 -0.73 0.11 1.90
N SER A 238 -0.16 1.20 2.40
CA SER A 238 0.54 2.14 1.50
C SER A 238 1.82 1.54 0.92
N ILE A 239 2.56 0.81 1.77
CA ILE A 239 3.79 0.09 1.42
C ILE A 239 3.51 -1.40 1.21
N GLN A 240 4.34 -2.08 0.43
CA GLN A 240 4.19 -3.53 0.15
C GLN A 240 4.27 -4.37 1.43
N VAL A 241 3.35 -5.34 1.56
CA VAL A 241 3.23 -6.22 2.73
C VAL A 241 4.08 -7.48 2.55
N ILE A 242 3.94 -8.15 1.42
CA ILE A 242 4.60 -9.44 1.18
C ILE A 242 6.06 -9.24 0.77
N SER A 243 6.30 -8.35 -0.19
CA SER A 243 7.62 -8.12 -0.79
C SER A 243 8.74 -7.91 0.23
N ASN A 244 9.90 -8.50 -0.04
CA ASN A 244 11.14 -8.25 0.68
C ASN A 244 12.25 -7.80 -0.28
N LEU A 245 11.87 -7.12 -1.37
CA LEU A 245 12.76 -6.76 -2.48
C LEU A 245 13.99 -5.96 -2.04
N SER A 246 13.85 -5.11 -1.02
CA SER A 246 14.96 -4.38 -0.39
C SER A 246 16.14 -5.27 0.00
N ALA A 247 15.89 -6.54 0.34
CA ALA A 247 16.95 -7.49 0.68
C ALA A 247 17.91 -7.80 -0.48
N THR A 248 17.47 -7.66 -1.74
CA THR A 248 18.25 -8.07 -2.93
C THR A 248 18.74 -6.89 -3.78
N ILE A 249 18.22 -5.70 -3.52
CA ILE A 249 18.65 -4.46 -4.18
C ILE A 249 19.60 -3.62 -3.32
N GLN A 250 19.74 -3.93 -2.03
CA GLN A 250 20.77 -3.33 -1.17
C GLN A 250 22.19 -3.81 -1.57
N PRO A 251 23.22 -2.96 -1.36
CA PRO A 251 23.16 -1.61 -0.82
C PRO A 251 22.87 -0.51 -1.87
N LEU A 252 22.55 -0.87 -3.11
CA LEU A 252 22.38 0.09 -4.20
C LEU A 252 21.09 0.91 -4.07
N PHE A 253 20.02 0.25 -3.65
CA PHE A 253 18.70 0.85 -3.45
C PHE A 253 18.06 0.32 -2.16
N ALA A 254 17.05 1.03 -1.68
CA ALA A 254 16.18 0.59 -0.61
C ALA A 254 14.76 1.10 -0.89
N MET A 255 13.77 0.26 -0.60
CA MET A 255 12.34 0.57 -0.66
C MET A 255 11.72 0.33 0.72
N GLU A 256 10.71 1.12 1.08
CA GLU A 256 9.91 0.83 2.24
C GLU A 256 8.98 -0.37 1.97
N SER A 257 8.78 -1.17 3.01
CA SER A 257 7.90 -2.34 2.99
C SER A 257 7.80 -2.89 4.40
N TRP A 258 6.79 -3.71 4.64
CA TRP A 258 6.69 -4.50 5.87
C TRP A 258 7.89 -5.45 6.05
N GLY A 259 8.58 -5.84 4.96
CA GLY A 259 9.83 -6.60 5.02
C GLY A 259 10.97 -5.89 5.78
N ARG A 260 10.88 -4.56 5.96
CA ARG A 260 11.81 -3.76 6.78
C ARG A 260 11.47 -3.76 8.28
N PHE A 261 10.33 -4.34 8.66
CA PHE A 261 9.85 -4.50 10.04
C PHE A 261 9.38 -5.95 10.25
N PRO A 262 10.30 -6.94 10.24
CA PRO A 262 9.92 -8.35 10.19
C PRO A 262 9.00 -8.79 11.33
N LYS A 263 9.21 -8.27 12.56
CA LYS A 263 8.37 -8.56 13.73
C LYS A 263 6.91 -8.10 13.54
N GLU A 264 6.70 -6.92 12.97
CA GLU A 264 5.37 -6.37 12.71
C GLU A 264 4.68 -7.12 11.56
N ARG A 265 5.43 -7.54 10.54
CA ARG A 265 4.90 -8.37 9.45
C ARG A 265 4.50 -9.75 9.94
N ASP A 266 5.33 -10.40 10.75
CA ASP A 266 5.02 -11.70 11.33
C ASP A 266 3.80 -11.60 12.27
N ARG A 267 3.67 -10.48 13.01
CA ARG A 267 2.48 -10.17 13.82
C ARG A 267 1.22 -10.03 12.95
N LEU A 268 1.30 -9.39 11.79
CA LEU A 268 0.17 -9.27 10.86
C LEU A 268 -0.28 -10.65 10.36
N PHE A 269 0.66 -11.45 9.88
CA PHE A 269 0.37 -12.80 9.39
C PHE A 269 -0.20 -13.70 10.49
N LYS A 270 0.38 -13.63 11.69
CA LYS A 270 -0.15 -14.34 12.86
C LYS A 270 -1.57 -13.90 13.22
N LEU A 271 -1.85 -12.60 13.21
CA LEU A 271 -3.19 -12.09 13.49
C LEU A 271 -4.21 -12.60 12.47
N ILE A 272 -3.87 -12.60 11.18
CA ILE A 272 -4.74 -13.15 10.13
C ILE A 272 -4.99 -14.65 10.38
N ALA A 273 -3.94 -15.43 10.63
CA ALA A 273 -4.06 -16.86 10.94
C ALA A 273 -4.95 -17.12 12.18
N ASP A 274 -4.68 -16.42 13.29
CA ASP A 274 -5.36 -16.60 14.57
C ASP A 274 -6.84 -16.15 14.50
N SER A 275 -7.14 -15.14 13.68
CA SER A 275 -8.52 -14.68 13.45
C SER A 275 -9.37 -15.67 12.64
N LYS A 276 -8.74 -16.64 11.96
CA LYS A 276 -9.38 -17.57 11.02
C LYS A 276 -10.17 -16.85 9.91
N ARG A 277 -9.82 -15.60 9.61
CA ARG A 277 -10.41 -14.82 8.53
C ARG A 277 -9.97 -15.41 7.19
N ALA A 278 -10.94 -15.88 6.41
CA ALA A 278 -10.72 -16.34 5.05
C ALA A 278 -10.84 -15.19 4.04
N GLY A 279 -10.42 -15.42 2.80
CA GLY A 279 -10.55 -14.48 1.70
C GLY A 279 -9.64 -13.26 1.81
N VAL A 280 -8.54 -13.34 2.59
CA VAL A 280 -7.65 -12.20 2.82
C VAL A 280 -6.60 -12.06 1.72
N PHE A 281 -6.48 -10.87 1.15
CA PHE A 281 -5.35 -10.48 0.30
C PHE A 281 -5.07 -8.98 0.42
N PHE A 282 -3.90 -8.55 -0.06
CA PHE A 282 -3.39 -7.19 0.09
C PHE A 282 -3.40 -6.39 -1.21
N LEU A 283 -3.55 -5.08 -1.06
CA LEU A 283 -3.24 -4.08 -2.09
C LEU A 283 -2.14 -3.16 -1.57
N SER A 284 -1.20 -2.78 -2.43
CA SER A 284 -0.07 -1.92 -2.03
C SER A 284 0.39 -0.88 -3.08
N GLY A 285 1.17 0.11 -2.61
CA GLY A 285 1.70 1.24 -3.36
C GLY A 285 3.21 1.48 -3.16
N ASP A 286 3.63 2.75 -3.01
CA ASP A 286 4.98 3.27 -2.69
C ASP A 286 6.07 3.10 -3.79
N VAL A 287 6.20 1.91 -4.35
CA VAL A 287 7.45 1.47 -5.03
C VAL A 287 7.64 1.94 -6.48
N HIS A 288 6.73 2.76 -7.02
CA HIS A 288 6.73 3.31 -8.38
C HIS A 288 6.73 2.25 -9.52
N PHE A 289 6.29 1.03 -9.24
CA PHE A 289 6.01 0.03 -10.28
C PHE A 289 4.79 -0.83 -9.90
N GLY A 290 4.27 -1.54 -10.90
CA GLY A 290 3.24 -2.57 -10.71
C GLY A 290 3.84 -3.97 -10.65
N GLU A 291 3.38 -4.78 -9.69
CA GLU A 291 3.69 -6.22 -9.59
C GLU A 291 2.63 -6.99 -8.81
N ILE A 292 2.72 -8.31 -8.82
CA ILE A 292 1.93 -9.18 -7.94
C ILE A 292 2.88 -10.12 -7.22
N THR A 293 2.79 -10.17 -5.90
CA THR A 293 3.53 -11.12 -5.06
C THR A 293 2.57 -12.06 -4.33
N ARG A 294 3.08 -13.25 -3.99
CA ARG A 294 2.37 -14.35 -3.36
C ARG A 294 3.24 -14.91 -2.23
N TYR A 295 2.63 -15.27 -1.11
CA TYR A 295 3.30 -15.93 0.01
C TYR A 295 2.42 -17.02 0.61
N ASP A 296 2.92 -18.25 0.54
CA ASP A 296 2.12 -19.46 0.83
C ASP A 296 2.31 -19.99 2.25
N CYS A 297 3.26 -19.40 2.99
CA CYS A 297 3.72 -19.91 4.28
C CYS A 297 3.31 -19.05 5.49
N ALA A 298 2.47 -18.03 5.30
CA ALA A 298 1.97 -17.19 6.39
C ALA A 298 0.72 -17.76 7.07
N VAL A 299 -0.22 -18.28 6.28
CA VAL A 299 -1.54 -18.74 6.74
C VAL A 299 -1.91 -20.03 6.01
N GLY A 300 -3.05 -20.64 6.33
CA GLY A 300 -3.52 -21.90 5.73
C GLY A 300 -3.95 -21.83 4.25
N TYR A 301 -3.61 -20.75 3.54
CA TYR A 301 -3.90 -20.48 2.13
C TYR A 301 -2.92 -19.41 1.58
N PRO A 302 -2.73 -19.29 0.25
CA PRO A 302 -1.83 -18.28 -0.32
C PRO A 302 -2.32 -16.86 -0.07
N LEU A 303 -1.44 -16.00 0.47
CA LEU A 303 -1.67 -14.56 0.52
C LEU A 303 -1.14 -13.91 -0.75
N TYR A 304 -1.94 -13.07 -1.39
CA TYR A 304 -1.54 -12.24 -2.52
C TYR A 304 -1.36 -10.79 -2.08
N ASP A 305 -0.44 -10.08 -2.71
CA ASP A 305 -0.24 -8.64 -2.58
C ASP A 305 -0.11 -8.04 -3.98
N VAL A 306 -1.14 -7.29 -4.38
CA VAL A 306 -1.28 -6.68 -5.71
C VAL A 306 -0.82 -5.24 -5.60
N THR A 307 0.36 -4.94 -6.13
CA THR A 307 0.95 -3.61 -6.06
C THR A 307 0.65 -2.82 -7.32
N SER A 308 0.12 -1.62 -7.16
CA SER A 308 0.03 -0.62 -8.22
C SER A 308 0.49 0.73 -7.71
N SER A 309 1.71 1.07 -8.11
CA SER A 309 2.39 2.29 -7.71
C SER A 309 2.93 2.99 -8.94
N GLY A 310 2.33 4.12 -9.30
CA GLY A 310 2.69 4.86 -10.49
C GLY A 310 1.49 5.28 -11.32
N VAL A 311 0.46 5.86 -10.69
CA VAL A 311 -0.59 6.58 -11.42
C VAL A 311 0.04 7.65 -12.33
N THR A 312 1.09 8.32 -11.85
CA THR A 312 1.92 9.22 -12.66
C THR A 312 3.42 9.04 -12.42
N GLN A 313 3.83 8.75 -11.18
CA GLN A 313 5.23 8.60 -10.80
C GLN A 313 5.62 7.14 -10.87
N SER A 314 6.05 6.71 -12.04
CA SER A 314 6.57 5.36 -12.24
C SER A 314 8.08 5.38 -12.43
N VAL A 315 8.76 4.28 -12.09
CA VAL A 315 10.23 4.20 -12.07
C VAL A 315 10.87 4.48 -13.43
N GLU A 316 10.20 4.15 -14.53
CA GLU A 316 10.66 4.46 -15.89
C GLU A 316 10.40 5.91 -16.32
N GLU A 317 9.42 6.60 -15.72
CA GLU A 317 9.11 8.01 -16.04
C GLU A 317 9.99 8.99 -15.26
N VAL A 318 10.53 8.58 -14.11
CA VAL A 318 11.46 9.40 -13.32
C VAL A 318 12.92 9.31 -13.77
N VAL A 319 13.22 8.48 -14.77
CA VAL A 319 14.55 8.37 -15.38
C VAL A 319 14.53 8.87 -16.83
N PRO A 320 15.67 9.38 -17.36
CA PRO A 320 15.80 9.69 -18.78
C PRO A 320 15.40 8.53 -19.68
N HIS A 321 14.76 8.83 -20.82
CA HIS A 321 14.21 7.83 -21.73
C HIS A 321 15.23 6.75 -22.15
N PHE A 322 16.48 7.15 -22.41
CA PHE A 322 17.55 6.24 -22.81
C PHE A 322 17.97 5.22 -21.72
N LEU A 323 17.59 5.45 -20.45
CA LEU A 323 17.87 4.54 -19.33
C LEU A 323 16.72 3.58 -19.01
N ARG A 324 15.55 3.70 -19.65
CA ARG A 324 14.39 2.84 -19.36
C ARG A 324 14.69 1.35 -19.60
N SER A 325 15.36 1.03 -20.71
CA SER A 325 15.80 -0.34 -21.00
C SER A 325 16.76 -0.89 -19.94
N PHE A 326 17.60 -0.03 -19.36
CA PHE A 326 18.50 -0.41 -18.27
C PHE A 326 17.72 -0.71 -16.98
N VAL A 327 16.70 0.08 -16.63
CA VAL A 327 15.81 -0.21 -15.49
C VAL A 327 15.16 -1.59 -15.62
N ARG A 328 14.66 -1.94 -16.82
CA ARG A 328 14.07 -3.26 -17.09
C ARG A 328 15.09 -4.38 -16.98
N PHE A 329 16.33 -4.15 -17.43
CA PHE A 329 17.42 -5.09 -17.31
C PHE A 329 17.79 -5.33 -15.83
N VAL A 330 17.88 -4.28 -15.02
CA VAL A 330 18.08 -4.38 -13.57
C VAL A 330 16.95 -5.20 -12.94
N ALA A 331 15.68 -4.88 -13.26
CA ALA A 331 14.52 -5.62 -12.77
C ALA A 331 14.53 -7.11 -13.14
N LEU A 332 15.09 -7.47 -14.29
CA LEU A 332 15.27 -8.87 -14.71
C LEU A 332 16.32 -9.60 -13.86
N LEU A 333 17.38 -8.90 -13.44
CA LEU A 333 18.47 -9.47 -12.65
C LEU A 333 18.14 -9.56 -11.17
N THR A 334 17.23 -8.73 -10.67
CA THR A 334 16.82 -8.70 -9.27
C THR A 334 16.09 -10.00 -8.89
N PRO A 335 16.66 -10.81 -7.98
CA PRO A 335 15.96 -11.98 -7.46
C PRO A 335 14.68 -11.54 -6.72
N SER A 336 13.57 -12.21 -7.05
CA SER A 336 12.34 -12.14 -6.27
C SER A 336 11.71 -13.53 -6.22
N THR A 337 11.57 -14.05 -5.02
CA THR A 337 11.07 -15.41 -4.74
C THR A 337 9.55 -15.43 -4.56
N MET A 338 8.97 -14.29 -4.18
CA MET A 338 7.53 -14.15 -3.95
C MET A 338 6.76 -13.64 -5.17
N ARG A 339 7.43 -13.13 -6.21
CA ARG A 339 6.73 -12.59 -7.40
C ARG A 339 6.00 -13.67 -8.18
N VAL A 340 4.72 -13.43 -8.46
CA VAL A 340 3.90 -14.25 -9.34
C VAL A 340 4.37 -14.03 -10.77
N LYS A 341 4.83 -15.11 -11.42
CA LYS A 341 5.22 -15.10 -12.83
C LYS A 341 4.23 -15.92 -13.64
N GLY A 342 3.66 -15.30 -14.67
CA GLY A 342 2.63 -15.93 -15.50
C GLY A 342 2.56 -15.33 -16.90
N GLN A 343 1.61 -15.85 -17.69
CA GLN A 343 1.44 -15.47 -19.09
C GLN A 343 1.04 -14.00 -19.28
N HIS A 344 0.42 -13.39 -18.27
CA HIS A 344 0.03 -11.97 -18.30
C HIS A 344 1.19 -11.00 -18.08
N CYS A 345 2.39 -11.47 -17.75
CA CYS A 345 3.54 -10.58 -17.57
C CYS A 345 4.02 -10.01 -18.90
N ARG A 346 3.88 -8.70 -19.09
CA ARG A 346 4.41 -7.98 -20.27
C ARG A 346 5.93 -8.10 -20.40
N TYR A 347 6.64 -8.17 -19.28
CA TYR A 347 8.10 -8.34 -19.23
C TYR A 347 8.48 -9.59 -18.45
N LYS A 348 9.63 -10.18 -18.78
CA LYS A 348 10.16 -11.40 -18.11
C LYS A 348 10.38 -11.22 -16.59
N SER A 349 10.59 -9.99 -16.13
CA SER A 349 10.72 -9.67 -14.71
C SER A 349 9.38 -9.70 -13.95
N CYS A 350 8.25 -9.61 -14.67
CA CYS A 350 6.90 -9.38 -14.13
C CYS A 350 6.76 -8.10 -13.29
N ILE A 351 7.69 -7.15 -13.46
CA ILE A 351 7.59 -5.78 -12.95
C ILE A 351 7.21 -4.87 -14.12
N TYR A 352 6.25 -3.98 -13.90
CA TYR A 352 5.87 -2.96 -14.87
C TYR A 352 6.17 -1.55 -14.32
N GLY A 353 7.20 -0.90 -14.86
CA GLY A 353 7.70 0.39 -14.36
C GLY A 353 7.14 1.64 -15.02
N GLN A 354 6.06 1.51 -15.80
CA GLN A 354 5.37 2.62 -16.49
C GLN A 354 4.06 2.97 -15.79
N PRO A 355 3.36 4.07 -16.19
CA PRO A 355 2.12 4.46 -15.55
C PRO A 355 1.09 3.33 -15.52
N ASN A 356 0.56 3.03 -14.34
CA ASN A 356 -0.28 1.86 -14.10
C ASN A 356 -1.32 2.08 -13.00
N PHE A 357 -2.39 1.28 -13.06
CA PHE A 357 -3.41 1.17 -12.02
C PHE A 357 -3.78 -0.29 -11.79
N GLY A 358 -4.22 -0.61 -10.58
CA GLY A 358 -4.66 -1.96 -10.21
C GLY A 358 -6.16 -2.14 -10.40
N THR A 359 -6.59 -3.36 -10.72
CA THR A 359 -7.99 -3.73 -10.87
C THR A 359 -8.28 -5.08 -10.24
N ILE A 360 -9.45 -5.18 -9.62
CA ILE A 360 -10.03 -6.40 -9.08
C ILE A 360 -11.40 -6.56 -9.74
N GLU A 361 -11.60 -7.67 -10.43
CA GLU A 361 -12.91 -8.08 -10.94
C GLU A 361 -13.33 -9.37 -10.25
N ILE A 362 -14.54 -9.39 -9.70
CA ILE A 362 -15.09 -10.53 -8.97
C ILE A 362 -16.31 -11.02 -9.74
N ASP A 363 -16.22 -12.26 -10.23
CA ASP A 363 -17.33 -12.96 -10.85
C ASP A 363 -18.07 -13.76 -9.78
N TRP A 364 -19.10 -13.13 -9.21
CA TRP A 364 -19.94 -13.74 -8.16
C TRP A 364 -20.84 -14.85 -8.68
N ASP A 365 -21.01 -14.97 -10.00
CA ASP A 365 -21.90 -15.95 -10.62
C ASP A 365 -21.12 -17.18 -11.14
N SER A 366 -19.79 -17.12 -11.17
CA SER A 366 -18.94 -18.27 -11.45
C SER A 366 -18.88 -19.25 -10.28
N HIS A 367 -18.66 -20.54 -10.59
CA HIS A 367 -18.57 -21.62 -9.60
C HIS A 367 -17.29 -22.44 -9.83
N PRO A 368 -16.24 -22.30 -8.99
CA PRO A 368 -16.14 -21.39 -7.85
C PRO A 368 -16.12 -19.90 -8.26
N VAL A 369 -16.43 -19.00 -7.31
CA VAL A 369 -16.31 -17.53 -7.51
C VAL A 369 -14.87 -17.20 -7.92
N THR A 370 -14.70 -16.42 -9.00
CA THR A 370 -13.39 -16.11 -9.57
C THR A 370 -13.04 -14.65 -9.34
N LEU A 371 -11.81 -14.40 -8.91
CA LEU A 371 -11.21 -13.08 -8.78
C LEU A 371 -10.15 -12.90 -9.86
N LYS A 372 -10.23 -11.79 -10.61
CA LYS A 372 -9.19 -11.37 -11.55
C LYS A 372 -8.42 -10.21 -10.93
N LEU A 373 -7.21 -10.48 -10.47
CA LEU A 373 -6.30 -9.52 -9.87
C LEU A 373 -5.30 -9.07 -10.92
N LYS A 374 -5.46 -7.86 -11.46
CA LYS A 374 -4.66 -7.36 -12.59
C LYS A 374 -4.05 -5.99 -12.28
N VAL A 375 -2.91 -5.73 -12.91
CA VAL A 375 -2.37 -4.38 -13.09
C VAL A 375 -2.49 -4.03 -14.57
N ARG A 376 -2.93 -2.80 -14.85
CA ARG A 376 -3.19 -2.30 -16.21
C ARG A 376 -2.39 -1.04 -16.48
N ASP A 377 -2.01 -0.81 -17.73
CA ASP A 377 -1.40 0.44 -18.18
C ASP A 377 -2.44 1.53 -18.47
N LYS A 378 -1.97 2.72 -18.87
CA LYS A 378 -2.83 3.87 -19.21
C LYS A 378 -3.72 3.66 -20.44
N GLU A 379 -3.51 2.59 -21.21
CA GLU A 379 -4.36 2.15 -22.32
C GLU A 379 -5.32 1.01 -21.90
N SER A 380 -5.43 0.73 -20.59
CA SER A 380 -6.23 -0.36 -20.02
C SER A 380 -5.77 -1.78 -20.46
N ILE A 381 -4.54 -1.93 -20.95
CA ILE A 381 -3.97 -3.24 -21.29
C ILE A 381 -3.43 -3.88 -20.01
N THR A 382 -3.75 -5.16 -19.78
CA THR A 382 -3.18 -5.92 -18.66
C THR A 382 -1.69 -6.12 -18.86
N VAL A 383 -0.88 -5.71 -17.88
CA VAL A 383 0.59 -5.80 -17.91
C VAL A 383 1.15 -6.85 -16.96
N THR A 384 0.38 -7.22 -15.94
CA THR A 384 0.59 -8.39 -15.09
C THR A 384 -0.75 -8.77 -14.44
N GLY A 385 -0.91 -10.03 -14.06
CA GLY A 385 -2.19 -10.49 -13.55
C GLY A 385 -2.23 -11.95 -13.16
N VAL A 386 -3.15 -12.27 -12.25
CA VAL A 386 -3.48 -13.62 -11.81
C VAL A 386 -4.99 -13.76 -11.66
N ASP A 387 -5.52 -14.93 -12.00
CA ASP A 387 -6.91 -15.29 -11.72
C ASP A 387 -6.89 -16.30 -10.57
N VAL A 388 -7.70 -16.05 -9.56
CA VAL A 388 -7.72 -16.79 -8.28
C VAL A 388 -9.15 -17.20 -7.99
N SER A 389 -9.38 -18.44 -7.53
CA SER A 389 -10.71 -18.83 -7.04
C SER A 389 -10.88 -18.42 -5.59
N LEU A 390 -12.10 -18.05 -5.19
CA LEU A 390 -12.41 -17.74 -3.79
C LEU A 390 -12.08 -18.92 -2.86
N THR A 391 -12.22 -20.16 -3.35
CA THR A 391 -11.85 -21.38 -2.63
C THR A 391 -10.35 -21.51 -2.40
N GLU A 392 -9.50 -20.95 -3.26
CA GLU A 392 -8.04 -20.91 -3.04
C GLU A 392 -7.68 -20.00 -1.87
N LEU A 393 -8.51 -18.98 -1.57
CA LEU A 393 -8.31 -18.05 -0.46
C LEU A 393 -9.00 -18.51 0.84
N GLN A 394 -9.33 -19.79 0.96
CA GLN A 394 -9.95 -20.37 2.15
C GLN A 394 -9.05 -21.45 2.73
N SER A 395 -8.96 -21.52 4.06
CA SER A 395 -8.25 -22.61 4.72
C SER A 395 -8.97 -23.93 4.43
N SER A 396 -8.26 -24.90 3.84
CA SER A 396 -8.83 -26.24 3.66
C SER A 396 -9.06 -26.88 5.04
N ASN A 397 -10.30 -27.21 5.39
CA ASN A 397 -10.66 -28.04 6.54
C ASN A 397 -10.25 -29.51 6.31
N SER A 398 -8.99 -29.77 5.98
CA SER A 398 -8.51 -31.14 5.82
C SER A 398 -7.24 -31.36 6.60
N GLU A 399 -7.37 -32.21 7.63
CA GLU A 399 -6.29 -33.00 8.21
C GLU A 399 -5.58 -33.91 7.17
N SER A 400 -5.97 -33.86 5.87
CA SER A 400 -5.34 -34.59 4.76
C SER A 400 -4.30 -33.81 3.94
N PHE A 401 -3.85 -32.61 4.35
CA PHE A 401 -2.59 -32.07 3.81
C PHE A 401 -1.35 -32.61 4.55
N GLY A 402 -1.49 -33.76 5.22
CA GLY A 402 -0.39 -34.64 5.54
C GLY A 402 0.06 -35.40 4.29
N ARG A 403 1.29 -35.10 3.83
CA ARG A 403 2.13 -35.98 3.00
C ARG A 403 1.45 -36.70 1.83
N GLU A 404 1.08 -36.03 0.74
CA GLU A 404 1.05 -36.71 -0.59
C GLU A 404 1.03 -35.81 -1.85
N LYS A 405 1.39 -34.52 -1.73
CA LYS A 405 1.80 -33.67 -2.87
C LYS A 405 3.13 -32.95 -2.62
N ALA A 406 4.07 -33.64 -1.98
CA ALA A 406 5.46 -33.21 -1.88
C ALA A 406 6.23 -33.50 -3.19
N GLY A 407 5.67 -33.09 -4.33
CA GLY A 407 6.41 -32.97 -5.59
C GLY A 407 6.76 -31.52 -5.79
N ASN A 408 8.04 -31.16 -5.62
CA ASN A 408 8.80 -29.93 -5.95
C ASN A 408 8.16 -28.51 -5.98
N ASP A 409 6.86 -28.34 -6.25
CA ASP A 409 6.16 -27.06 -6.43
C ASP A 409 5.66 -26.42 -5.12
N ASN A 410 5.39 -27.20 -4.06
CA ASN A 410 4.87 -26.69 -2.77
C ASN A 410 5.86 -25.83 -1.95
N LYS A 411 7.07 -25.56 -2.44
CA LYS A 411 8.02 -24.61 -1.83
C LYS A 411 8.09 -23.27 -2.56
N LYS A 412 7.45 -23.15 -3.73
CA LYS A 412 7.41 -21.92 -4.51
C LYS A 412 6.67 -20.86 -3.68
N HIS A 413 7.21 -19.65 -3.58
CA HIS A 413 6.63 -18.56 -2.78
C HIS A 413 6.65 -18.73 -1.24
N CYS A 414 7.48 -19.62 -0.69
CA CYS A 414 7.71 -19.71 0.76
C CYS A 414 9.08 -19.19 1.23
N THR A 415 10.00 -18.92 0.30
CA THR A 415 11.34 -18.41 0.61
C THR A 415 11.32 -16.88 0.61
N LEU A 416 11.77 -16.26 1.69
CA LEU A 416 11.95 -14.81 1.75
C LEU A 416 13.29 -14.42 1.11
N GLU A 417 13.35 -13.29 0.41
CA GLU A 417 14.59 -12.85 -0.23
C GLU A 417 15.77 -12.65 0.75
N VAL A 418 15.48 -12.30 2.01
CA VAL A 418 16.51 -12.19 3.08
C VAL A 418 17.22 -13.50 3.39
N SER A 419 16.56 -14.64 3.14
CA SER A 419 17.08 -16.00 3.40
C SER A 419 17.86 -16.58 2.21
N LEU A 420 17.94 -15.87 1.08
CA LEU A 420 18.70 -16.32 -0.08
C LEU A 420 20.20 -16.40 0.23
N PRO A 421 20.94 -17.34 -0.40
CA PRO A 421 22.39 -17.37 -0.32
C PRO A 421 22.98 -16.00 -0.70
N TRP A 422 24.02 -15.56 0.01
CA TRP A 422 24.54 -14.19 -0.10
C TRP A 422 24.89 -13.79 -1.54
N PHE A 423 25.44 -14.69 -2.35
CA PHE A 423 25.80 -14.42 -3.75
C PHE A 423 24.60 -14.28 -4.68
N VAL A 424 23.45 -14.88 -4.34
CA VAL A 424 22.17 -14.66 -5.04
C VAL A 424 21.58 -13.35 -4.57
N ARG A 425 21.49 -13.17 -3.25
CA ARG A 425 20.94 -11.98 -2.60
C ARG A 425 21.64 -10.70 -3.08
N TYR A 426 22.97 -10.68 -3.07
CA TYR A 426 23.78 -9.53 -3.47
C TYR A 426 24.21 -9.57 -4.93
N ARG A 427 23.59 -10.40 -5.79
CA ARG A 427 23.96 -10.54 -7.21
C ARG A 427 24.06 -9.19 -7.92
N LEU A 428 23.07 -8.31 -7.72
CA LEU A 428 23.05 -7.00 -8.37
C LEU A 428 24.22 -6.12 -7.91
N ALA A 429 24.51 -6.10 -6.61
CA ALA A 429 25.64 -5.37 -6.04
C ALA A 429 26.98 -5.91 -6.52
N ILE A 430 27.13 -7.25 -6.59
CA ILE A 430 28.33 -7.92 -7.12
C ILE A 430 28.54 -7.50 -8.57
N LEU A 431 27.52 -7.60 -9.43
CA LEU A 431 27.61 -7.21 -10.84
C LEU A 431 27.97 -5.73 -11.00
N PHE A 432 27.37 -4.86 -10.19
CA PHE A 432 27.69 -3.43 -10.19
C PHE A 432 29.16 -3.18 -9.81
N CYS A 433 29.63 -3.76 -8.71
CA CYS A 433 31.02 -3.64 -8.27
C CYS A 433 32.01 -4.20 -9.29
N CYS A 434 31.73 -5.39 -9.86
CA CYS A 434 32.55 -5.98 -10.92
C CYS A 434 32.63 -5.06 -12.15
N THR A 435 31.51 -4.47 -12.55
CA THR A 435 31.46 -3.52 -13.67
C THR A 435 32.31 -2.28 -13.39
N LEU A 436 32.22 -1.71 -12.18
CA LEU A 436 33.07 -0.58 -11.77
C LEU A 436 34.56 -0.93 -11.78
N ILE A 437 34.94 -2.13 -11.32
CA ILE A 437 36.33 -2.60 -11.34
C ILE A 437 36.84 -2.72 -12.78
N VAL A 438 36.03 -3.28 -13.69
CA VAL A 438 36.40 -3.37 -15.12
C VAL A 438 36.63 -1.98 -15.72
N PHE A 439 35.75 -1.02 -15.46
CA PHE A 439 35.93 0.36 -15.92
C PHE A 439 37.16 1.03 -15.31
N LEU A 440 37.44 0.81 -14.03
CA LEU A 440 38.63 1.33 -13.36
C LEU A 440 39.91 0.77 -13.99
N VAL A 441 39.97 -0.55 -14.22
CA VAL A 441 41.11 -1.20 -14.87
C VAL A 441 41.28 -0.68 -16.30
N ALA A 442 40.20 -0.58 -17.08
CA ALA A 442 40.25 -0.05 -18.43
C ALA A 442 40.75 1.41 -18.45
N PHE A 443 40.30 2.24 -17.50
CA PHE A 443 40.76 3.61 -17.35
C PHE A 443 42.24 3.68 -16.98
N LEU A 444 42.71 2.87 -16.02
CA LEU A 444 44.13 2.81 -15.64
C LEU A 444 45.02 2.35 -16.80
N VAL A 445 44.57 1.37 -17.59
CA VAL A 445 45.26 0.92 -18.81
C VAL A 445 45.33 2.05 -19.83
N LEU A 446 44.24 2.80 -20.03
CA LEU A 446 44.21 3.93 -20.95
C LEU A 446 45.15 5.06 -20.51
N VAL A 447 45.14 5.42 -19.22
CA VAL A 447 46.06 6.42 -18.64
C VAL A 447 47.51 5.97 -18.77
N TYR A 448 47.82 4.71 -18.46
CA TYR A 448 49.16 4.15 -18.62
C TYR A 448 49.63 4.19 -20.08
N THR A 449 48.75 3.83 -21.01
CA THR A 449 49.04 3.85 -22.46
C THR A 449 49.29 5.28 -22.95
N CYS A 450 48.46 6.25 -22.53
CA CYS A 450 48.67 7.66 -22.85
C CYS A 450 50.01 8.15 -22.30
N PHE A 451 50.32 7.86 -21.03
CA PHE A 451 51.59 8.25 -20.41
C PHE A 451 52.80 7.65 -21.14
N ARG A 452 52.73 6.38 -21.56
CA ARG A 452 53.77 5.73 -22.36
C ARG A 452 53.95 6.40 -23.72
N LEU A 453 52.87 6.74 -24.42
CA LEU A 453 52.92 7.43 -25.72
C LEU A 453 53.52 8.84 -25.60
N PHE A 454 53.09 9.64 -24.61
CA PHE A 454 53.67 10.96 -24.34
C PHE A 454 55.17 10.89 -24.01
N ARG A 455 55.61 9.85 -23.29
CA ARG A 455 57.03 9.66 -22.96
C ARG A 455 57.86 9.29 -24.20
N LEU A 456 57.29 8.52 -25.13
CA LEU A 456 57.93 8.16 -26.40
C LEU A 456 58.04 9.36 -27.35
N GLU A 457 57.00 10.19 -27.43
CA GLU A 457 57.03 11.44 -28.23
C GLU A 457 57.97 12.50 -27.64
N GLY A 458 58.02 12.63 -26.31
CA GLY A 458 58.96 13.52 -25.62
C GLY A 458 60.43 13.12 -25.79
N CYS A 459 60.73 11.83 -25.97
CA CYS A 459 62.08 11.36 -26.32
C CYS A 459 62.42 11.62 -27.80
N LYS A 460 61.45 11.53 -28.72
CA LYS A 460 61.68 11.87 -30.14
C LYS A 460 62.00 13.36 -30.34
N ARG A 461 61.29 14.26 -29.65
CA ARG A 461 61.53 15.72 -29.70
C ARG A 461 62.84 16.21 -29.06
N LYS A 462 63.59 15.34 -28.38
CA LYS A 462 64.91 15.67 -27.81
C LYS A 462 66.08 15.25 -28.71
N HIS A 463 65.81 14.52 -29.79
CA HIS A 463 66.81 14.02 -30.73
C HIS A 463 66.78 14.72 -32.10
N ASP A 464 65.79 15.60 -32.32
CA ASP A 464 65.81 16.64 -33.36
C ASP A 464 66.18 17.97 -32.69
#